data_AF-A0A660WQ58-F1
#
_entry.id   AF-A0A660WQ58-F1
#
_cell.length_a   1.000
_cell.length_b   1.000
_cell.length_c   1.000
_cell.angle_alpha   90.00
_cell.angle_beta   90.00
_cell.angle_gamma   90.00
#
_symmetry.space_group_name_H-M   'P 1'
#
loop_
_entity.id
_entity.type
_entity.pdbx_description
1 polymer ?
#
loop_
_entity_poly.entity_id
_entity_poly.type
_entity_poly.pdbx_seq_one_letter_code
_entity_poly.pdbx_strand_id
1 'polypeptide(L)'
;MVGVFENPRDIALWIQQKKRFGLLTRDSALVVLSPYLDFNPDGDIYSDYNWLRFLLEMELVSRVFVIPPSNVVKNHPEWFQCHLTLCEEINKQGYDLNLLHGIKEWPFYVGDVILVIDLAYFRDKVFVKGEDINIVMKILNLQRVLKERNVKIEALLIFSWPKDVREKEAEIILEQILEVFSIK
;
A
#
# COMPACT_ATOMS: atom_id res chain seq x y z
N MET A 1 11.20 9.80 1.69
CA MET A 1 12.12 8.94 0.89
C MET A 1 11.32 8.22 -0.20
N VAL A 2 11.95 7.84 -1.33
CA VAL A 2 11.27 7.07 -2.40
C VAL A 2 12.07 5.82 -2.74
N GLY A 3 11.36 4.72 -3.01
CA GLY A 3 11.92 3.52 -3.62
C GLY A 3 10.95 2.91 -4.64
N VAL A 4 11.49 2.30 -5.69
CA VAL A 4 10.73 1.55 -6.70
C VAL A 4 11.28 0.13 -6.73
N PHE A 5 10.39 -0.87 -6.69
CA PHE A 5 10.75 -2.26 -6.49
C PHE A 5 9.93 -3.17 -7.40
N GLU A 6 10.58 -4.18 -7.97
CA GLU A 6 9.92 -5.20 -8.80
C GLU A 6 9.40 -6.39 -7.97
N ASN A 7 9.95 -6.59 -6.78
CA ASN A 7 9.59 -7.69 -5.87
C ASN A 7 9.09 -7.10 -4.54
N PRO A 8 7.92 -7.54 -4.02
CA PRO A 8 7.38 -6.96 -2.81
C PRO A 8 8.17 -7.36 -1.55
N ARG A 9 8.98 -8.44 -1.61
CA ARG A 9 9.95 -8.77 -0.57
C ARG A 9 11.03 -7.70 -0.40
N ASP A 10 11.49 -7.10 -1.49
CA ASP A 10 12.53 -6.08 -1.44
C ASP A 10 12.05 -4.82 -0.73
N ILE A 11 10.75 -4.52 -0.78
CA ILE A 11 10.12 -3.46 0.02
C ILE A 11 10.29 -3.75 1.51
N ALA A 12 9.98 -4.97 1.94
CA ALA A 12 10.08 -5.35 3.34
C ALA A 12 11.54 -5.31 3.85
N LEU A 13 12.48 -5.82 3.05
CA LEU A 13 13.92 -5.77 3.36
C LEU A 13 14.44 -4.32 3.39
N TRP A 14 13.96 -3.48 2.49
CA TRP A 14 14.31 -2.05 2.48
C TRP A 14 13.79 -1.36 3.74
N ILE A 15 12.54 -1.59 4.14
CA ILE A 15 11.97 -1.03 5.38
C ILE A 15 12.80 -1.48 6.58
N GLN A 16 13.11 -2.77 6.69
CA GLN A 16 13.96 -3.32 7.74
C GLN A 16 15.31 -2.60 7.81
N GLN A 17 15.96 -2.44 6.66
CA GLN A 17 17.25 -1.75 6.57
C GLN A 17 17.12 -0.30 7.04
N LYS A 18 16.11 0.45 6.59
CA LYS A 18 15.93 1.86 6.97
C LYS A 18 15.60 2.03 8.45
N LYS A 19 14.78 1.15 9.03
CA LYS A 19 14.50 1.12 10.49
C LYS A 19 15.78 0.85 11.28
N ARG A 20 16.62 -0.10 10.83
CA ARG A 20 17.93 -0.40 11.46
C ARG A 20 18.87 0.81 11.49
N PHE A 21 18.82 1.67 10.47
CA PHE A 21 19.59 2.91 10.41
C PHE A 21 18.91 4.12 11.08
N GLY A 22 17.73 3.94 11.69
CA GLY A 22 16.98 5.03 12.32
C GLY A 22 16.40 6.05 11.32
N LEU A 23 16.22 5.67 10.06
CA LEU A 23 15.72 6.55 9.00
C LEU A 23 14.19 6.55 8.88
N LEU A 24 13.52 5.62 9.56
CA LEU A 24 12.07 5.54 9.71
C LEU A 24 11.75 5.45 11.20
N THR A 25 10.67 6.07 11.67
CA THR A 25 10.23 5.91 13.07
C THR A 25 9.89 4.45 13.35
N ARG A 26 9.90 3.99 14.61
CA ARG A 26 9.55 2.58 14.89
C ARG A 26 8.04 2.32 14.77
N ASP A 27 7.25 3.30 15.14
CA ASP A 27 5.79 3.26 15.22
C ASP A 27 5.09 3.56 13.89
N SER A 28 5.82 3.73 12.78
CA SER A 28 5.18 4.06 11.51
C SER A 28 4.16 2.98 11.11
N ALA A 29 2.99 3.41 10.67
CA ALA A 29 2.00 2.54 10.06
C ALA A 29 2.33 2.31 8.58
N LEU A 30 1.99 1.13 8.08
CA LEU A 30 2.03 0.83 6.65
C LEU A 30 0.68 1.13 6.02
N VAL A 31 0.69 1.80 4.88
CA VAL A 31 -0.50 1.98 4.03
C VAL A 31 -0.22 1.37 2.69
N VAL A 32 -1.06 0.46 2.24
CA VAL A 32 -0.88 -0.26 0.99
C VAL A 32 -2.08 0.01 0.08
N LEU A 33 -1.83 0.64 -1.06
CA LEU A 33 -2.78 0.69 -2.15
C LEU A 33 -2.52 -0.52 -3.05
N SER A 34 -3.27 -1.61 -2.89
CA SER A 34 -3.12 -2.82 -3.70
C SER A 34 -4.46 -3.54 -3.89
N PRO A 35 -4.70 -4.17 -5.06
CA PRO A 35 -5.85 -5.04 -5.27
C PRO A 35 -5.78 -6.36 -4.49
N TYR A 36 -4.62 -6.71 -3.95
CA TYR A 36 -4.38 -7.99 -3.28
C TYR A 36 -3.86 -7.78 -1.87
N LEU A 37 -4.25 -8.66 -0.95
CA LEU A 37 -3.63 -8.76 0.36
C LEU A 37 -2.54 -9.83 0.32
N ASP A 38 -1.30 -9.39 0.47
CA ASP A 38 -0.14 -10.27 0.41
C ASP A 38 0.23 -10.82 1.79
N PHE A 39 -0.68 -11.64 2.33
CA PHE A 39 -0.59 -12.25 3.65
C PHE A 39 -1.11 -13.68 3.61
N ASN A 40 -0.25 -14.65 3.94
CA ASN A 40 -0.60 -16.05 4.09
C ASN A 40 -0.19 -16.57 5.50
N PRO A 41 -1.15 -16.91 6.38
CA PRO A 41 -0.86 -17.39 7.73
C PRO A 41 -0.16 -18.75 7.75
N ASP A 42 -0.32 -19.57 6.71
CA ASP A 42 0.27 -20.92 6.64
C ASP A 42 1.56 -20.97 5.81
N GLY A 43 1.94 -19.86 5.17
CA GLY A 43 3.11 -19.76 4.30
C GLY A 43 4.42 -19.51 5.04
N ASP A 44 5.55 -19.63 4.32
CA ASP A 44 6.84 -19.12 4.78
C ASP A 44 6.80 -17.59 4.83
N ILE A 45 7.23 -16.99 5.94
CA ILE A 45 7.29 -15.54 6.11
C ILE A 45 8.36 -14.89 5.23
N TYR A 46 9.36 -15.65 4.80
CA TYR A 46 10.40 -15.17 3.89
C TYR A 46 10.03 -15.33 2.40
N SER A 47 8.83 -15.85 2.13
CA SER A 47 8.28 -15.93 0.78
C SER A 47 8.05 -14.54 0.20
N ASP A 48 8.22 -14.42 -1.12
CA ASP A 48 7.93 -13.17 -1.83
C ASP A 48 6.45 -12.78 -1.69
N TYR A 49 5.56 -13.76 -1.56
CA TYR A 49 4.12 -13.59 -1.38
C TYR A 49 3.68 -13.62 0.10
N ASN A 50 4.49 -13.06 1.00
CA ASN A 50 4.12 -12.96 2.41
C ASN A 50 4.75 -11.76 3.14
N TRP A 51 5.13 -10.73 2.39
CA TRP A 51 5.91 -9.62 2.94
C TRP A 51 5.14 -8.78 3.97
N LEU A 52 3.80 -8.70 3.91
CA LEU A 52 3.01 -8.03 4.96
C LEU A 52 3.11 -8.77 6.28
N ARG A 53 3.06 -10.11 6.24
CA ARG A 53 3.25 -10.95 7.42
C ARG A 53 4.66 -10.79 7.97
N PHE A 54 5.67 -10.79 7.11
CA PHE A 54 7.04 -10.51 7.52
C PHE A 54 7.17 -9.17 8.26
N LEU A 55 6.57 -8.09 7.74
CA LEU A 55 6.63 -6.77 8.37
C LEU A 55 6.00 -6.75 9.77
N LEU A 56 4.89 -7.48 9.93
CA LEU A 56 4.17 -7.59 11.21
C LEU A 56 4.93 -8.47 12.21
N GLU A 57 5.37 -9.67 11.81
CA GLU A 57 6.11 -10.59 12.70
C GLU A 57 7.45 -10.03 13.13
N MET A 58 8.11 -9.26 12.27
CA MET A 58 9.39 -8.62 12.58
C MET A 58 9.22 -7.26 13.28
N GLU A 59 7.99 -6.87 13.63
CA GLU A 59 7.64 -5.60 14.30
C GLU A 59 8.20 -4.36 13.59
N LEU A 60 8.26 -4.40 12.25
CA LEU A 60 8.82 -3.32 11.44
C LEU A 60 7.84 -2.18 11.21
N VAL A 61 6.55 -2.45 11.42
CA VAL A 61 5.45 -1.48 11.33
C VAL A 61 4.48 -1.73 12.49
N SER A 62 3.85 -0.67 12.99
CA SER A 62 2.93 -0.78 14.13
C SER A 62 1.56 -1.34 13.77
N ARG A 63 1.15 -1.13 12.51
CA ARG A 63 -0.12 -1.57 11.93
C ARG A 63 -0.10 -1.45 10.42
N VAL A 64 -1.02 -2.14 9.76
CA VAL A 64 -1.16 -2.16 8.31
C VAL A 64 -2.58 -1.74 7.93
N PHE A 65 -2.69 -0.81 6.98
CA PHE A 65 -3.92 -0.42 6.32
C PHE A 65 -3.85 -0.80 4.84
N VAL A 66 -4.73 -1.69 4.40
CA VAL A 66 -4.85 -2.05 2.98
C VAL A 66 -6.08 -1.38 2.40
N ILE A 67 -5.89 -0.68 1.29
CA ILE A 67 -6.95 0.01 0.57
C ILE A 67 -7.04 -0.63 -0.81
N PRO A 68 -8.11 -1.40 -1.11
CA PRO A 68 -8.31 -2.00 -2.42
C PRO A 68 -8.87 -0.99 -3.43
N PRO A 69 -8.71 -1.23 -4.74
CA PRO A 69 -9.34 -0.42 -5.77
C PRO A 69 -10.86 -0.41 -5.63
N SER A 70 -11.47 0.75 -5.86
CA SER A 70 -12.93 0.94 -5.73
C SER A 70 -13.78 0.00 -6.61
N ASN A 71 -13.23 -0.50 -7.71
CA ASN A 71 -13.85 -1.49 -8.59
C ASN A 71 -13.82 -2.90 -8.01
N VAL A 72 -12.78 -3.29 -7.26
CA VAL A 72 -12.75 -4.59 -6.56
C VAL A 72 -13.89 -4.66 -5.55
N VAL A 73 -14.08 -3.60 -4.76
CA VAL A 73 -15.17 -3.52 -3.77
C VAL A 73 -16.55 -3.61 -4.43
N LYS A 74 -16.72 -3.01 -5.62
CA LYS A 74 -18.02 -2.97 -6.32
C LYS A 74 -18.32 -4.23 -7.13
N ASN A 75 -17.33 -4.75 -7.85
CA ASN A 75 -17.51 -5.78 -8.86
C ASN A 75 -17.25 -7.18 -8.29
N HIS A 76 -16.44 -7.29 -7.23
CA HIS A 76 -16.07 -8.54 -6.58
C HIS A 76 -16.30 -8.46 -5.05
N PRO A 77 -17.55 -8.23 -4.60
CA PRO A 77 -17.86 -8.12 -3.18
C PRO A 77 -17.49 -9.38 -2.39
N GLU A 78 -17.53 -10.56 -3.01
CA GLU A 78 -17.11 -11.83 -2.43
C GLU A 78 -15.60 -11.87 -2.16
N TRP A 79 -14.78 -11.32 -3.05
CA TRP A 79 -13.34 -11.19 -2.80
C TRP A 79 -13.07 -10.23 -1.66
N PHE A 80 -13.77 -9.09 -1.62
CA PHE A 80 -13.63 -8.13 -0.52
C PHE A 80 -14.04 -8.75 0.83
N GLN A 81 -15.10 -9.56 0.86
CA GLN A 81 -15.52 -10.28 2.07
C GLN A 81 -14.48 -11.31 2.54
N CYS A 82 -13.83 -12.02 1.62
CA CYS A 82 -12.71 -12.92 1.95
C CYS A 82 -11.56 -12.14 2.59
N HIS A 83 -11.21 -10.97 2.06
CA HIS A 83 -10.19 -10.11 2.63
C HIS A 83 -10.57 -9.63 4.05
N LEU A 84 -11.81 -9.21 4.28
CA LEU A 84 -12.29 -8.84 5.62
C LEU A 84 -12.15 -9.99 6.62
N THR A 85 -12.61 -11.18 6.24
CA THR A 85 -12.52 -12.38 7.08
C THR A 85 -11.07 -12.70 7.43
N LEU A 86 -10.17 -12.62 6.46
CA LEU A 86 -8.74 -12.83 6.69
C LEU A 86 -8.16 -11.78 7.66
N CYS A 87 -8.53 -10.50 7.53
CA CYS A 87 -8.09 -9.46 8.47
C CYS A 87 -8.56 -9.72 9.90
N GLU A 88 -9.80 -10.16 10.08
CA GLU A 88 -10.32 -10.53 11.40
C GLU A 88 -9.53 -11.67 12.03
N GLU A 89 -9.18 -12.71 11.26
CA GLU A 89 -8.35 -13.82 11.74
C GLU A 89 -6.92 -13.40 12.08
N ILE A 90 -6.35 -12.45 11.33
CA ILE A 90 -5.02 -11.87 11.60
C ILE A 90 -5.08 -11.03 12.89
N ASN A 91 -6.11 -10.20 13.06
CA ASN A 91 -6.31 -9.39 14.25
C ASN A 91 -6.49 -10.25 15.51
N LYS A 92 -7.15 -11.41 15.41
CA LYS A 92 -7.25 -12.38 16.52
C LYS A 92 -5.90 -12.94 16.96
N GLN A 93 -4.90 -12.96 16.08
CA GLN A 93 -3.52 -13.37 16.39
C GLN A 93 -2.68 -12.24 16.99
N GLY A 94 -3.24 -11.03 17.11
CA GLY A 94 -2.58 -9.88 17.75
C GLY A 94 -1.90 -8.91 16.78
N TYR A 95 -2.01 -9.13 15.47
CA TYR A 95 -1.46 -8.21 14.46
C TYR A 95 -2.52 -7.21 14.00
N ASP A 96 -2.20 -5.92 13.99
CA ASP A 96 -3.13 -4.85 13.61
C ASP A 96 -3.16 -4.66 12.09
N LEU A 97 -4.06 -5.37 11.39
CA LEU A 97 -4.24 -5.28 9.94
C LEU A 97 -5.70 -4.94 9.62
N ASN A 98 -5.90 -3.84 8.90
CA ASN A 98 -7.21 -3.29 8.60
C ASN A 98 -7.40 -3.08 7.10
N LEU A 99 -8.59 -3.44 6.61
CA LEU A 99 -9.04 -3.03 5.28
C LEU A 99 -9.87 -1.77 5.39
N LEU A 100 -9.54 -0.77 4.57
CA LEU A 100 -10.32 0.45 4.43
C LEU A 100 -11.00 0.43 3.06
N HIS A 101 -12.29 0.74 2.97
CA HIS A 101 -12.96 0.83 1.66
C HIS A 101 -12.48 2.05 0.86
N GLY A 102 -11.83 3.00 1.54
CA GLY A 102 -11.17 4.13 0.93
C GLY A 102 -10.52 5.05 1.96
N ILE A 103 -9.77 6.01 1.45
CA ILE A 103 -9.02 6.95 2.29
C ILE A 103 -9.88 7.80 3.23
N LYS A 104 -11.18 7.94 2.95
CA LYS A 104 -12.07 8.72 3.82
C LYS A 104 -12.32 8.04 5.16
N GLU A 105 -12.16 6.72 5.24
CA GLU A 105 -12.26 5.91 6.46
C GLU A 105 -10.97 5.94 7.29
N TRP A 106 -9.99 6.75 6.88
CA TRP A 106 -8.72 6.90 7.58
C TRP A 106 -8.92 7.27 9.06
N PRO A 107 -8.32 6.51 10.01
CA PRO A 107 -8.51 6.76 11.43
C PRO A 107 -7.87 8.07 11.88
N PHE A 108 -8.40 8.65 12.96
CA PHE A 108 -8.00 9.98 13.46
C PHE A 108 -6.56 10.05 13.97
N TYR A 109 -6.04 8.95 14.50
CA TYR A 109 -4.69 8.88 15.05
C TYR A 109 -3.94 7.72 14.41
N VAL A 110 -3.10 8.07 13.44
CA VAL A 110 -2.08 7.21 12.88
C VAL A 110 -0.77 7.98 13.05
N GLY A 111 0.28 7.30 13.50
CA GLY A 111 1.62 7.90 13.53
C GLY A 111 2.12 8.20 12.12
N ASP A 112 3.43 8.37 11.99
CA ASP A 112 4.09 8.50 10.69
C ASP A 112 3.73 7.31 9.76
N VAL A 113 3.71 7.53 8.45
CA VAL A 113 3.24 6.54 7.47
C VAL A 113 4.34 6.18 6.47
N ILE A 114 4.45 4.88 6.20
CA ILE A 114 5.11 4.33 5.02
C ILE A 114 4.00 4.00 4.01
N LEU A 115 3.98 4.71 2.90
CA LEU A 115 2.99 4.51 1.84
C LEU A 115 3.58 3.58 0.77
N VAL A 116 2.89 2.47 0.51
CA VAL A 116 3.20 1.52 -0.55
C VAL A 116 2.11 1.60 -1.62
N ILE A 117 2.50 1.76 -2.88
CA ILE A 117 1.59 1.78 -4.03
C ILE A 117 1.95 0.62 -4.95
N ASP A 118 1.04 -0.34 -5.07
CA ASP A 118 1.10 -1.40 -6.08
C ASP A 118 0.54 -0.86 -7.40
N LEU A 119 1.30 -0.90 -8.48
CA LEU A 119 0.83 -0.43 -9.78
C LEU A 119 -0.36 -1.24 -10.29
N ALA A 120 -0.54 -2.49 -9.86
CA ALA A 120 -1.74 -3.29 -10.18
C ALA A 120 -3.03 -2.66 -9.61
N TYR A 121 -2.94 -1.75 -8.64
CA TYR A 121 -4.07 -0.95 -8.13
C TYR A 121 -4.75 -0.14 -9.24
N PHE A 122 -4.05 0.11 -10.35
CA PHE A 122 -4.54 0.85 -11.50
C PHE A 122 -4.85 -0.03 -12.72
N ARG A 123 -4.70 -1.36 -12.64
CA ARG A 123 -4.78 -2.29 -13.79
C ARG A 123 -6.08 -2.21 -14.61
N ASP A 124 -7.24 -2.20 -13.94
CA ASP A 124 -8.54 -2.23 -14.62
C ASP A 124 -9.00 -0.86 -15.13
N LYS A 125 -8.22 0.17 -14.86
CA LYS A 125 -8.42 1.50 -15.44
C LYS A 125 -7.79 1.52 -16.81
N VAL A 126 -8.46 0.86 -17.75
CA VAL A 126 -8.15 0.98 -19.17
C VAL A 126 -8.21 2.46 -19.49
N PHE A 127 -7.06 3.07 -19.75
CA PHE A 127 -6.83 4.48 -20.00
C PHE A 127 -7.67 5.02 -21.16
N VAL A 128 -8.96 5.26 -20.91
CA VAL A 128 -9.83 6.05 -21.76
C VAL A 128 -9.54 7.51 -21.41
N LYS A 129 -9.20 8.32 -22.40
CA LYS A 129 -8.93 9.77 -22.26
C LYS A 129 -9.91 10.40 -21.25
N GLY A 130 -9.41 10.75 -20.07
CA GLY A 130 -10.20 11.24 -18.93
C GLY A 130 -9.94 10.51 -17.60
N GLU A 131 -9.44 9.27 -17.62
CA GLU A 131 -9.11 8.53 -16.39
C GLU A 131 -7.78 8.93 -15.74
N ASP A 132 -6.82 9.48 -16.49
CA ASP A 132 -5.54 10.00 -15.99
C ASP A 132 -5.74 11.04 -14.87
N ILE A 133 -6.69 11.96 -15.08
CA ILE A 133 -7.07 12.98 -14.09
C ILE A 133 -7.59 12.31 -12.80
N ASN A 134 -8.24 11.16 -12.89
CA ASN A 134 -8.82 10.48 -11.73
C ASN A 134 -7.76 9.79 -10.85
N ILE A 135 -6.68 9.26 -11.42
CA ILE A 135 -5.56 8.67 -10.65
C ILE A 135 -4.84 9.76 -9.86
N VAL A 136 -4.43 10.83 -10.55
CA VAL A 136 -3.80 12.00 -9.93
C VAL A 136 -4.69 12.59 -8.83
N MET A 137 -6.00 12.75 -9.09
CA MET A 137 -6.94 13.25 -8.08
C MET A 137 -7.13 12.29 -6.89
N LYS A 138 -7.03 10.97 -7.08
CA LYS A 138 -7.07 10.01 -5.96
C LYS A 138 -5.83 10.15 -5.07
N ILE A 139 -4.64 10.25 -5.67
CA ILE A 139 -3.38 10.41 -4.95
C ILE A 139 -3.33 11.77 -4.24
N LEU A 140 -3.76 12.85 -4.90
CA LEU A 140 -3.88 14.18 -4.30
C LEU A 140 -4.88 14.19 -3.14
N ASN A 141 -6.01 13.50 -3.26
CA ASN A 141 -6.96 13.37 -2.15
C ASN A 141 -6.35 12.60 -0.98
N LEU A 142 -5.57 11.55 -1.24
CA LEU A 142 -4.82 10.83 -0.21
C LEU A 142 -3.83 11.75 0.50
N GLN A 143 -3.01 12.48 -0.24
CA GLN A 143 -2.06 13.44 0.32
C GLN A 143 -2.76 14.53 1.13
N ARG A 144 -3.90 15.05 0.64
CA ARG A 144 -4.71 16.04 1.33
C ARG A 144 -5.27 15.51 2.65
N VAL A 145 -5.88 14.32 2.65
CA VAL A 145 -6.42 13.70 3.88
C VAL A 145 -5.31 13.47 4.90
N LEU A 146 -4.16 12.93 4.49
CA LEU A 146 -3.03 12.73 5.40
C LEU A 146 -2.53 14.06 5.98
N LYS A 147 -2.44 15.12 5.15
CA LYS A 147 -2.06 16.47 5.60
C LYS A 147 -3.07 17.08 6.56
N GLU A 148 -4.37 16.98 6.28
CA GLU A 148 -5.46 17.44 7.17
C GLU A 148 -5.41 16.73 8.54
N ARG A 149 -4.89 15.51 8.57
CA ARG A 149 -4.73 14.69 9.79
C ARG A 149 -3.36 14.86 10.46
N ASN A 150 -2.50 15.75 9.95
CA ASN A 150 -1.11 15.93 10.39
C ASN A 150 -0.28 14.64 10.38
N VAL A 151 -0.57 13.75 9.43
CA VAL A 151 0.16 12.50 9.21
C VAL A 151 1.27 12.75 8.21
N LYS A 152 2.51 12.46 8.60
CA LYS A 152 3.69 12.57 7.74
C LYS A 152 3.92 11.28 6.97
N ILE A 153 4.17 11.39 5.67
CA ILE A 153 4.64 10.28 4.84
C ILE A 153 6.18 10.25 4.93
N GLU A 154 6.74 9.26 5.62
CA GLU A 154 8.20 9.10 5.75
C GLU A 154 8.82 8.49 4.49
N ALA A 155 8.11 7.56 3.88
CA ALA A 155 8.53 6.87 2.68
C ALA A 155 7.35 6.61 1.74
N LEU A 156 7.62 6.75 0.45
CA LEU A 156 6.77 6.33 -0.66
C LEU A 156 7.49 5.19 -1.38
N LEU A 157 6.91 4.00 -1.37
CA LEU A 157 7.48 2.81 -1.98
C LEU A 157 6.52 2.34 -3.08
N ILE A 158 7.04 2.15 -4.28
CA ILE A 158 6.24 1.78 -5.43
C ILE A 158 6.60 0.36 -5.82
N PHE A 159 5.59 -0.49 -5.87
CA PHE A 159 5.69 -1.87 -6.29
C PHE A 159 5.26 -1.96 -7.76
N SER A 160 6.21 -2.25 -8.63
CA SER A 160 6.02 -2.35 -10.08
C SER A 160 6.21 -3.80 -10.53
N TRP A 161 5.25 -4.68 -10.22
CA TRP A 161 5.31 -6.04 -10.76
C TRP A 161 4.86 -6.04 -12.24
N PRO A 162 5.77 -6.29 -13.19
CA PRO A 162 5.52 -6.03 -14.61
C PRO A 162 4.60 -7.06 -15.29
N LYS A 163 4.23 -8.17 -14.62
CA LYS A 163 3.40 -9.20 -15.27
C LYS A 163 1.92 -8.82 -15.40
N ASP A 164 1.43 -7.90 -14.58
CA ASP A 164 -0.01 -7.60 -14.50
C ASP A 164 -0.41 -6.25 -15.10
N VAL A 165 0.53 -5.32 -15.27
CA VAL A 165 0.32 -4.01 -15.91
C VAL A 165 1.21 -3.93 -17.14
N ARG A 166 0.68 -3.43 -18.29
CA ARG A 166 1.51 -3.26 -19.49
C ARG A 166 2.64 -2.27 -19.18
N GLU A 167 3.87 -2.62 -19.53
CA GLU A 167 5.10 -1.87 -19.18
C GLU A 167 5.00 -0.35 -19.43
N LYS A 168 4.52 0.06 -20.61
CA LYS A 168 4.33 1.48 -20.95
C LYS A 168 3.29 2.20 -20.08
N GLU A 169 2.28 1.48 -19.59
CA GLU A 169 1.25 2.07 -18.72
C GLU A 169 1.78 2.22 -17.30
N ALA A 170 2.56 1.26 -16.83
CA ALA A 170 3.25 1.31 -15.55
C ALA A 170 4.21 2.52 -15.47
N GLU A 171 4.95 2.80 -16.55
CA GLU A 171 5.83 3.98 -16.66
C GLU A 171 5.07 5.30 -16.50
N ILE A 172 3.97 5.49 -17.23
CA ILE A 172 3.16 6.73 -17.16
C ILE A 172 2.57 6.93 -15.75
N ILE A 173 2.02 5.86 -15.15
CA ILE A 173 1.48 5.93 -13.78
C ILE A 173 2.59 6.30 -12.79
N LEU A 174 3.75 5.68 -12.92
CA LEU A 174 4.90 5.94 -12.07
C LEU A 174 5.33 7.41 -12.16
N GLU A 175 5.48 7.95 -13.37
CA GLU A 175 5.80 9.37 -13.59
C GLU A 175 4.78 10.30 -12.92
N GLN A 176 3.49 10.03 -13.09
CA GLN A 176 2.42 10.82 -12.47
C GLN A 176 2.45 10.76 -10.93
N ILE A 177 2.66 9.57 -10.35
CA ILE A 177 2.80 9.41 -8.89
C ILE A 177 3.98 10.24 -8.38
N LEU A 178 5.14 10.14 -9.04
CA LEU A 178 6.34 10.86 -8.66
C LEU A 178 6.16 12.38 -8.79
N GLU A 179 5.46 12.85 -9.83
CA GLU A 179 5.12 14.26 -10.00
C GLU A 179 4.19 14.76 -8.90
N VAL A 180 3.15 14.01 -8.51
CA VAL A 180 2.24 14.42 -7.43
C VAL A 180 2.95 14.52 -6.08
N PHE A 181 3.81 13.54 -5.79
CA PHE A 181 4.58 13.56 -4.56
C PHE A 181 5.77 14.50 -4.61
N SER A 182 6.09 15.10 -5.79
CA SER A 182 7.10 16.14 -6.06
C SER A 182 7.99 16.41 -4.87
N ILE A 183 8.85 15.42 -4.65
CA ILE A 183 10.03 15.53 -3.80
C ILE A 183 10.96 16.45 -4.58
N LYS A 184 10.98 17.71 -4.18
CA LYS A 184 12.14 18.57 -4.44
C LYS A 184 13.31 18.11 -3.58
#